data_AF-A0A8E2EDT2-F1
#
_entry.id   AF-A0A8E2EDT2-F1
#
_cell.length_a   1.000
_cell.length_b   1.000
_cell.length_c   1.000
_cell.angle_alpha   90.00
_cell.angle_beta   90.00
_cell.angle_gamma   90.00
#
_symmetry.space_group_name_H-M   'P 1'
#
loop_
_entity.id
_entity.type
_entity.pdbx_description
1 polymer ?
#
loop_
_entity_poly.entity_id
_entity_poly.type
_entity_poly.pdbx_seq_one_letter_code
_entity_poly.pdbx_strand_id
1 'polypeptide(L)'
;FNIFTALLNHNGLMLEVATQLSLKNFIDLYAISKNFHYLVNSHGTTYMKRFAEHHAPESADVFRWICYDELCVQDPVRRPNSIYPNRSRHIPGFHWLQMVMYRERIVEDMLTRLAGPNGRVPPGTSKAVKKIWFMLEMGSNGARIGYVQNRKLWTHRDLLLAMMFYVKLDLQFRNPVYGGGEGGLRPLLLAQDSLVPLCQTLRGRRLTSRYEVLEMEMRSIGTIRPDQVGALGREGWGLGTNKLLRPDQLVWKEAYRRQLHLHKQSTDLVRWGYTNP
;
A
#
# COMPACT_ATOMS: atom_id res chain seq x y z
N PHE A 1 15.65 42.82 -4.30
CA PHE A 1 14.60 41.97 -4.93
C PHE A 1 14.88 40.53 -4.53
N ASN A 2 13.93 39.82 -3.92
CA ASN A 2 14.06 38.41 -3.57
C ASN A 2 13.02 37.61 -4.35
N ILE A 3 13.48 36.79 -5.30
CA ILE A 3 12.63 35.98 -6.18
C ILE A 3 11.73 35.02 -5.38
N PHE A 4 12.22 34.49 -4.26
CA PHE A 4 11.47 33.59 -3.41
C PHE A 4 10.28 34.30 -2.76
N THR A 5 10.47 35.53 -2.28
CA THR A 5 9.38 36.35 -1.73
C THR A 5 8.34 36.68 -2.80
N ALA A 6 8.77 36.94 -4.04
CA ALA A 6 7.84 37.18 -5.15
C ALA A 6 7.01 35.93 -5.49
N LEU A 7 7.61 34.74 -5.50
CA LEU A 7 6.91 33.47 -5.71
C LEU A 7 5.89 33.17 -4.61
N LEU A 8 6.24 33.44 -3.34
CA LEU A 8 5.33 33.24 -2.20
C LEU A 8 4.04 34.07 -2.29
N ASN A 9 4.07 35.22 -2.97
CA ASN A 9 2.87 36.04 -3.21
C ASN A 9 1.90 35.42 -4.23
N HIS A 10 2.36 34.44 -5.01
CA HIS A 10 1.56 33.74 -6.02
C HIS A 10 1.40 32.26 -5.64
N ASN A 11 0.36 31.95 -4.86
CA ASN A 11 0.08 30.60 -4.35
C ASN A 11 0.12 29.51 -5.43
N GLY A 12 -0.44 29.78 -6.62
CA GLY A 12 -0.44 28.82 -7.73
C GLY A 12 0.98 28.47 -8.22
N LEU A 13 1.84 29.47 -8.40
CA LEU A 13 3.23 29.24 -8.80
C LEU A 13 4.03 28.56 -7.69
N MET A 14 3.83 29.00 -6.45
CA MET A 14 4.52 28.39 -5.31
C MET A 14 4.09 26.94 -5.10
N LEU A 15 2.83 26.59 -5.38
CA LEU A 15 2.37 25.20 -5.35
C LEU A 15 3.13 24.35 -6.37
N GLU A 16 3.24 24.80 -7.62
CA GLU A 16 4.00 24.08 -8.66
C GLU A 16 5.47 23.92 -8.27
N VAL A 17 6.12 25.00 -7.82
CA VAL A 17 7.50 24.94 -7.30
C VAL A 17 7.62 23.94 -6.16
N ALA A 18 6.66 23.95 -5.23
CA ALA A 18 6.69 23.07 -4.08
C ALA A 18 6.49 21.58 -4.46
N THR A 19 5.72 21.28 -5.51
CA THR A 19 5.60 19.91 -6.03
C THR A 19 6.86 19.39 -6.71
N GLN A 20 7.80 20.27 -7.09
CA GLN A 20 9.09 19.85 -7.64
C GLN A 20 10.13 19.51 -6.55
N LEU A 21 9.83 19.83 -5.28
CA LEU A 21 10.74 19.58 -4.17
C LEU A 21 10.72 18.11 -3.77
N SER A 22 11.86 17.60 -3.27
CA SER A 22 11.84 16.35 -2.52
C SER A 22 10.99 16.50 -1.24
N LEU A 23 10.40 15.42 -0.75
CA LEU A 23 9.60 15.45 0.47
C LEU A 23 10.36 16.06 1.67
N LYS A 24 11.66 15.74 1.78
CA LYS A 24 12.52 16.31 2.82
C LYS A 24 12.63 17.83 2.66
N ASN A 25 12.96 18.32 1.46
CA ASN A 25 13.11 19.75 1.22
C ASN A 25 11.79 20.51 1.38
N PHE A 26 10.66 19.88 1.03
CA PHE A 26 9.33 20.45 1.27
C PHE A 26 9.05 20.65 2.76
N ILE A 27 9.33 19.62 3.59
CA ILE A 27 9.16 19.70 5.05
C ILE A 27 10.15 20.69 5.66
N ASP A 28 11.41 20.68 5.23
CA ASP A 28 12.44 21.61 5.71
C ASP A 28 12.03 23.06 5.40
N LEU A 29 11.56 23.32 4.18
CA LEU A 29 11.09 24.65 3.78
C LEU A 29 9.87 25.09 4.61
N TYR A 30 8.95 24.16 4.91
CA TYR A 30 7.82 24.40 5.80
C TYR A 30 8.24 24.72 7.23
N ALA A 31 9.31 24.09 7.73
CA ALA A 31 9.84 24.34 9.07
C ALA A 31 10.63 25.66 9.17
N ILE A 32 11.36 26.03 8.12
CA ILE A 32 12.30 27.16 8.14
C ILE A 32 11.62 28.48 7.74
N SER A 33 10.75 28.48 6.73
CA SER A 33 10.15 29.68 6.17
C SER A 33 8.75 29.93 6.73
N LYS A 34 8.61 30.96 7.59
CA LYS A 34 7.31 31.38 8.16
C LYS A 34 6.27 31.65 7.07
N ASN A 35 6.64 32.35 6.00
CA ASN A 35 5.70 32.68 4.92
C ASN A 35 5.21 31.42 4.19
N PHE A 36 6.11 30.48 3.91
CA PHE A 36 5.74 29.22 3.29
C PHE A 36 4.88 28.37 4.24
N HIS A 37 5.22 28.33 5.53
CA HIS A 37 4.42 27.69 6.57
C HIS A 37 2.97 28.19 6.58
N TYR A 38 2.76 29.52 6.60
CA TYR A 38 1.43 30.11 6.57
C TYR A 38 0.68 29.78 5.26
N LEU A 39 1.38 29.81 4.13
CA LEU A 39 0.81 29.51 2.83
C LEU A 39 0.30 28.06 2.75
N VAL A 40 1.14 27.11 3.18
CA VAL A 40 0.81 25.68 3.24
C VAL A 40 -0.34 25.45 4.22
N ASN A 41 -0.31 26.03 5.42
CA ASN A 41 -1.41 25.89 6.38
C ASN A 41 -2.73 26.45 5.84
N SER A 42 -2.67 27.54 5.09
CA SER A 42 -3.85 28.13 4.46
C SER A 42 -4.46 27.21 3.39
N HIS A 43 -3.65 26.43 2.69
CA HIS A 43 -4.07 25.59 1.55
C HIS A 43 -3.66 24.12 1.70
N GLY A 44 -3.60 23.60 2.94
CA GLY A 44 -2.93 22.34 3.25
C GLY A 44 -3.46 21.15 2.48
N THR A 45 -4.79 21.02 2.34
CA THR A 45 -5.41 19.95 1.54
C THR A 45 -4.89 19.94 0.10
N THR A 46 -4.76 21.12 -0.52
CA THR A 46 -4.32 21.25 -1.91
C THR A 46 -2.84 20.91 -2.04
N TYR A 47 -2.00 21.46 -1.16
CA TYR A 47 -0.57 21.17 -1.16
C TYR A 47 -0.27 19.69 -0.98
N MET A 48 -0.84 19.04 0.05
CA MET A 48 -0.57 17.63 0.33
C MET A 48 -1.08 16.72 -0.80
N LYS A 49 -2.30 16.98 -1.31
CA LYS A 49 -2.84 16.18 -2.41
C LYS A 49 -2.02 16.33 -3.70
N ARG A 50 -1.74 17.57 -4.12
CA ARG A 50 -0.98 17.82 -5.35
C ARG A 50 0.44 17.27 -5.26
N PHE A 51 1.09 17.40 -4.11
CA PHE A 51 2.40 16.80 -3.88
C PHE A 51 2.33 15.27 -3.98
N ALA A 52 1.36 14.62 -3.33
CA ALA A 52 1.19 13.17 -3.40
C ALA A 52 0.86 12.68 -4.82
N GLU A 53 -0.03 13.38 -5.53
CA GLU A 53 -0.43 13.08 -6.90
C GLU A 53 0.74 13.24 -7.89
N HIS A 54 1.63 14.21 -7.65
CA HIS A 54 2.81 14.42 -8.48
C HIS A 54 3.87 13.32 -8.29
N HIS A 55 4.20 12.98 -7.04
CA HIS A 55 5.29 12.05 -6.75
C HIS A 55 4.87 10.57 -6.73
N ALA A 56 3.61 10.27 -6.41
CA ALA A 56 3.13 8.89 -6.24
C ALA A 56 1.64 8.77 -6.60
N PRO A 57 1.26 9.00 -7.87
CA PRO A 57 -0.15 9.13 -8.28
C PRO A 57 -1.00 7.90 -7.94
N GLU A 58 -0.47 6.69 -8.16
CA GLU A 58 -1.19 5.47 -7.84
C GLU A 58 -1.34 5.26 -6.32
N SER A 59 -0.31 5.60 -5.53
CA SER A 59 -0.38 5.47 -4.07
C SER A 59 -1.32 6.52 -3.47
N ALA A 60 -1.36 7.74 -4.01
CA ALA A 60 -2.31 8.78 -3.59
C ALA A 60 -3.77 8.39 -3.89
N ASP A 61 -4.02 7.72 -5.02
CA ASP A 61 -5.35 7.22 -5.40
C ASP A 61 -5.81 6.04 -4.52
N VAL A 62 -4.91 5.11 -4.19
CA VAL A 62 -5.23 3.93 -3.37
C VAL A 62 -5.31 4.30 -1.89
N PHE A 63 -4.29 4.97 -1.35
CA PHE A 63 -4.16 5.29 0.08
C PHE A 63 -4.75 6.67 0.40
N ARG A 64 -6.05 6.84 0.12
CA ARG A 64 -6.74 8.12 0.34
C ARG A 64 -6.73 8.50 1.81
N TRP A 65 -6.33 9.72 2.12
CA TRP A 65 -6.22 10.25 3.50
C TRP A 65 -7.50 10.10 4.33
N ILE A 66 -8.67 10.08 3.71
CA ILE A 66 -9.97 9.87 4.39
C ILE A 66 -10.02 8.51 5.11
N CYS A 67 -9.25 7.53 4.63
CA CYS A 67 -9.12 6.21 5.26
C CYS A 67 -8.06 6.16 6.37
N TYR A 68 -7.37 7.27 6.63
CA TYR A 68 -6.25 7.39 7.58
C TYR A 68 -6.41 8.67 8.42
N ASP A 69 -7.53 8.77 9.15
CA ASP A 69 -7.85 9.96 9.96
C ASP A 69 -6.77 10.23 11.02
N GLU A 70 -6.15 9.18 11.55
CA GLU A 70 -5.05 9.24 12.51
C GLU A 70 -3.77 9.90 11.94
N LEU A 71 -3.63 9.96 10.62
CA LEU A 71 -2.52 10.63 9.94
C LEU A 71 -2.89 12.04 9.43
N CYS A 72 -4.15 12.44 9.67
CA CYS A 72 -4.67 13.74 9.33
C CYS A 72 -4.50 14.71 10.49
N VAL A 73 -4.57 15.99 10.18
CA VAL A 73 -4.52 17.08 11.16
C VAL A 73 -5.79 17.90 11.07
N GLN A 74 -6.18 18.51 12.18
CA GLN A 74 -7.24 19.51 12.16
C GLN A 74 -6.83 20.66 11.23
N ASP A 75 -7.73 21.13 10.37
CA ASP A 75 -7.43 22.24 9.46
C ASP A 75 -6.92 23.45 10.26
N PRO A 76 -5.69 23.94 10.02
CA PRO A 76 -5.13 25.09 10.74
C PRO A 76 -5.98 26.35 10.63
N VAL A 77 -6.71 26.51 9.52
CA VAL A 77 -7.64 27.63 9.28
C VAL A 77 -9.01 27.38 9.94
N ARG A 78 -9.23 26.20 10.53
CA ARG A 78 -10.46 25.77 11.20
C ARG A 78 -11.71 25.89 10.32
N ARG A 79 -11.56 25.62 9.03
CA ARG A 79 -12.70 25.59 8.11
C ARG A 79 -13.70 24.49 8.55
N PRO A 80 -15.02 24.76 8.44
CA PRO A 80 -16.03 23.83 8.92
C PRO A 80 -16.02 22.53 8.09
N ASN A 81 -16.37 21.43 8.74
CA ASN A 81 -16.59 20.15 8.08
C ASN A 81 -17.92 20.19 7.31
N SER A 82 -17.90 19.65 6.08
CA SER A 82 -19.08 19.62 5.21
C SER A 82 -20.23 18.78 5.77
N ILE A 83 -19.93 17.75 6.57
CA ILE A 83 -20.93 16.84 7.16
C ILE A 83 -21.36 17.34 8.55
N TYR A 84 -20.40 17.86 9.32
CA TYR A 84 -20.61 18.32 10.69
C TYR A 84 -20.16 19.79 10.82
N PRO A 85 -21.01 20.78 10.49
CA PRO A 85 -20.63 22.19 10.45
C PRO A 85 -20.02 22.72 11.75
N ASN A 86 -20.40 22.13 12.90
CA ASN A 86 -19.92 22.50 14.23
C ASN A 86 -18.50 21.99 14.55
N ARG A 87 -17.88 21.24 13.64
CA ARG A 87 -16.52 20.70 13.81
C ARG A 87 -15.62 21.22 12.70
N SER A 88 -14.37 21.53 13.03
CA SER A 88 -13.36 21.79 12.01
C SER A 88 -13.11 20.52 11.20
N ARG A 89 -12.93 20.66 9.89
CA ARG A 89 -12.57 19.53 9.04
C ARG A 89 -11.14 19.04 9.36
N HIS A 90 -10.91 17.76 9.13
CA HIS A 90 -9.56 17.19 9.08
C HIS A 90 -9.02 17.26 7.64
N ILE A 91 -7.71 17.44 7.52
CA ILE A 91 -6.99 17.52 6.25
C ILE A 91 -5.79 16.56 6.28
N PRO A 92 -5.32 16.07 5.13
CA PRO A 92 -4.10 15.26 5.08
C PRO A 92 -2.94 15.99 5.76
N GLY A 93 -2.22 15.29 6.64
CA GLY A 93 -1.02 15.79 7.30
C GLY A 93 0.27 15.32 6.62
N PHE A 94 1.41 15.79 7.13
CA PHE A 94 2.73 15.34 6.69
C PHE A 94 2.96 13.84 6.92
N HIS A 95 2.41 13.26 7.99
CA HIS A 95 2.51 11.84 8.26
C HIS A 95 1.80 11.00 7.19
N TRP A 96 0.62 11.44 6.73
CA TRP A 96 -0.05 10.81 5.60
C TRP A 96 0.83 10.89 4.35
N LEU A 97 1.39 12.07 4.05
CA LEU A 97 2.24 12.24 2.88
C LEU A 97 3.49 11.36 2.92
N GLN A 98 4.16 11.28 4.07
CA GLN A 98 5.29 10.38 4.33
C GLN A 98 4.89 8.91 4.13
N MET A 99 3.74 8.50 4.66
CA MET A 99 3.21 7.15 4.46
C MET A 99 3.01 6.83 2.97
N VAL A 100 2.37 7.72 2.20
CA VAL A 100 2.15 7.51 0.75
C VAL A 100 3.48 7.32 0.03
N MET A 101 4.45 8.22 0.24
CA MET A 101 5.77 8.14 -0.40
C MET A 101 6.54 6.88 0.02
N TYR A 102 6.46 6.50 1.30
CA TYR A 102 7.10 5.29 1.81
C TYR A 102 6.54 4.03 1.14
N ARG A 103 5.21 3.92 1.05
CA ARG A 103 4.54 2.76 0.44
C ARG A 103 4.81 2.67 -1.06
N GLU A 104 4.84 3.79 -1.78
CA GLU A 104 5.26 3.84 -3.19
C GLU A 104 6.62 3.17 -3.36
N ARG A 105 7.62 3.64 -2.59
CA ARG A 105 9.00 3.11 -2.66
C ARG A 105 9.09 1.63 -2.30
N ILE A 106 8.32 1.16 -1.32
CA ILE A 106 8.32 -0.26 -0.93
C ILE A 106 7.74 -1.12 -2.07
N VAL A 107 6.65 -0.69 -2.71
CA VAL A 107 6.07 -1.41 -3.84
C VAL A 107 7.00 -1.42 -5.05
N GLU A 108 7.62 -0.29 -5.38
CA GLU A 108 8.61 -0.19 -6.46
C GLU A 108 9.80 -1.12 -6.23
N ASP A 109 10.37 -1.15 -5.01
CA ASP A 109 11.49 -2.04 -4.68
C ASP A 109 11.08 -3.52 -4.72
N MET A 110 9.87 -3.87 -4.25
CA MET A 110 9.35 -5.24 -4.38
C MET A 110 9.25 -5.66 -5.85
N LEU A 111 8.66 -4.82 -6.71
CA LEU A 111 8.49 -5.16 -8.12
C LEU A 111 9.82 -5.19 -8.88
N THR A 112 10.76 -4.30 -8.54
CA THR A 112 12.11 -4.31 -9.12
C THR A 112 12.85 -5.61 -8.80
N ARG A 113 12.70 -6.13 -7.58
CA ARG A 113 13.29 -7.41 -7.17
C ARG A 113 12.64 -8.60 -7.83
N LEU A 114 11.33 -8.53 -8.06
CA LEU A 114 10.61 -9.54 -8.82
C LEU A 114 11.00 -9.51 -10.29
N ALA A 115 11.35 -8.35 -10.86
CA ALA A 115 11.69 -8.16 -12.27
C ALA A 115 13.00 -8.82 -12.74
N GLY A 116 13.59 -9.74 -11.97
CA GLY A 116 14.66 -10.63 -12.43
C GLY A 116 14.26 -11.49 -13.65
N PRO A 117 15.13 -12.42 -14.10
CA PRO A 117 15.01 -13.11 -15.40
C PRO A 117 13.64 -13.74 -15.70
N ASN A 118 12.88 -14.07 -14.65
CA ASN A 118 11.66 -14.88 -14.72
C ASN A 118 10.41 -14.19 -14.12
N GLY A 119 10.56 -12.99 -13.53
CA GLY A 119 9.54 -12.39 -12.67
C GLY A 119 9.04 -11.01 -13.11
N ARG A 120 9.26 -10.66 -14.39
CA ARG A 120 8.61 -9.48 -14.99
C ARG A 120 7.09 -9.56 -14.79
N VAL A 121 6.50 -8.45 -14.37
CA VAL A 121 5.05 -8.30 -14.21
C VAL A 121 4.50 -7.31 -15.24
N PRO A 122 3.22 -7.44 -15.65
CA PRO A 122 2.62 -6.50 -16.58
C PRO A 122 2.53 -5.06 -16.03
N PRO A 123 2.44 -4.05 -16.90
CA PRO A 123 2.17 -2.67 -16.50
C PRO A 123 0.85 -2.54 -15.73
N GLY A 124 0.90 -1.80 -14.62
CA GLY A 124 -0.21 -1.60 -13.69
C GLY A 124 -0.24 -2.56 -12.50
N THR A 125 0.66 -3.56 -12.44
CA THR A 125 0.79 -4.42 -11.26
C THR A 125 1.12 -3.63 -10.00
N SER A 126 1.86 -2.52 -10.11
CA SER A 126 2.14 -1.61 -8.98
C SER A 126 0.85 -1.15 -8.27
N LYS A 127 -0.11 -0.61 -9.02
CA LYS A 127 -1.43 -0.24 -8.49
C LYS A 127 -2.17 -1.43 -7.85
N ALA A 128 -2.14 -2.60 -8.47
CA ALA A 128 -2.80 -3.79 -7.92
C ALA A 128 -2.16 -4.22 -6.58
N VAL A 129 -0.83 -4.17 -6.46
CA VAL A 129 -0.11 -4.46 -5.21
C VAL A 129 -0.42 -3.43 -4.12
N LYS A 130 -0.53 -2.14 -4.48
CA LYS A 130 -0.97 -1.11 -3.53
C LYS A 130 -2.38 -1.38 -3.01
N LYS A 131 -3.31 -1.82 -3.87
CA LYS A 131 -4.67 -2.23 -3.46
C LYS A 131 -4.65 -3.47 -2.56
N ILE A 132 -3.74 -4.42 -2.80
CA ILE A 132 -3.51 -5.55 -1.90
C ILE A 132 -3.05 -5.05 -0.53
N TRP A 133 -2.10 -4.11 -0.48
CA TRP A 133 -1.65 -3.51 0.78
C TRP A 133 -2.81 -2.88 1.53
N PHE A 134 -3.60 -2.03 0.87
CA PHE A 134 -4.78 -1.41 1.48
C PHE A 134 -5.76 -2.44 2.06
N MET A 135 -5.91 -3.61 1.41
CA MET A 135 -6.73 -4.71 1.91
C MET A 135 -6.14 -5.39 3.16
N LEU A 136 -4.81 -5.52 3.27
CA LEU A 136 -4.15 -6.08 4.46
C LEU A 136 -4.42 -5.24 5.72
N GLU A 137 -4.58 -3.93 5.55
CA GLU A 137 -4.86 -2.97 6.62
C GLU A 137 -6.33 -2.99 7.06
N MET A 138 -7.20 -3.74 6.39
CA MET A 138 -8.59 -3.89 6.83
C MET A 138 -8.68 -5.04 7.84
N GLY A 139 -9.10 -4.75 9.07
CA GLY A 139 -9.24 -5.77 10.12
C GLY A 139 -10.49 -6.65 10.01
N SER A 140 -11.49 -6.29 9.20
CA SER A 140 -12.77 -7.02 9.09
C SER A 140 -12.93 -7.74 7.76
N ASN A 141 -13.41 -8.98 7.76
CA ASN A 141 -13.72 -9.70 6.53
C ASN A 141 -14.84 -9.01 5.73
N GLY A 142 -15.84 -8.44 6.39
CA GLY A 142 -16.92 -7.71 5.72
C GLY A 142 -16.38 -6.55 4.89
N ALA A 143 -15.47 -5.76 5.47
CA ALA A 143 -14.80 -4.67 4.77
C ALA A 143 -13.93 -5.17 3.61
N ARG A 144 -13.12 -6.22 3.82
CA ARG A 144 -12.28 -6.81 2.77
C ARG A 144 -13.09 -7.37 1.60
N ILE A 145 -14.17 -8.09 1.90
CA ILE A 145 -15.09 -8.67 0.91
C ILE A 145 -15.77 -7.54 0.12
N GLY A 146 -16.34 -6.54 0.80
CA GLY A 146 -16.99 -5.40 0.14
C GLY A 146 -16.01 -4.61 -0.74
N TYR A 147 -14.77 -4.45 -0.28
CA TYR A 147 -13.71 -3.78 -1.03
C TYR A 147 -13.37 -4.51 -2.34
N VAL A 148 -13.09 -5.82 -2.28
CA VAL A 148 -12.73 -6.60 -3.48
C VAL A 148 -13.91 -6.82 -4.43
N GLN A 149 -15.14 -6.88 -3.90
CA GLN A 149 -16.36 -7.04 -4.70
C GLN A 149 -16.75 -5.79 -5.48
N ASN A 150 -16.31 -4.62 -5.04
CA ASN A 150 -16.61 -3.36 -5.70
C ASN A 150 -15.88 -3.25 -7.04
N ARG A 151 -16.62 -3.35 -8.15
CA ARG A 151 -16.08 -3.33 -9.52
C ARG A 151 -15.42 -2.02 -9.93
N LYS A 152 -15.73 -0.90 -9.25
CA LYS A 152 -15.08 0.40 -9.49
C LYS A 152 -13.70 0.46 -8.85
N LEU A 153 -13.53 -0.18 -7.68
CA LEU A 153 -12.25 -0.23 -6.95
C LEU A 153 -11.35 -1.37 -7.46
N TRP A 154 -11.94 -2.53 -7.71
CA TRP A 154 -11.29 -3.72 -8.24
C TRP A 154 -11.90 -4.08 -9.57
N THR A 155 -11.25 -3.72 -10.67
CA THR A 155 -11.63 -4.10 -12.02
C THR A 155 -11.22 -5.55 -12.31
N HIS A 156 -11.69 -6.11 -13.43
CA HIS A 156 -11.21 -7.43 -13.89
C HIS A 156 -9.69 -7.43 -14.13
N ARG A 157 -9.14 -6.33 -14.65
CA ARG A 157 -7.70 -6.15 -14.85
C ARG A 157 -6.94 -6.16 -13.53
N ASP A 158 -7.44 -5.50 -12.49
CA ASP A 158 -6.79 -5.51 -11.17
C ASP A 158 -6.69 -6.93 -10.59
N LEU A 159 -7.76 -7.73 -10.72
CA LEU A 159 -7.77 -9.12 -10.26
C LEU A 159 -6.75 -9.98 -11.02
N LEU A 160 -6.66 -9.82 -12.35
CA LEU A 160 -5.66 -10.50 -13.17
C LEU A 160 -4.23 -10.10 -12.77
N LEU A 161 -3.97 -8.80 -12.57
CA LEU A 161 -2.65 -8.29 -12.19
C LEU A 161 -2.25 -8.73 -10.77
N ALA A 162 -3.19 -8.77 -9.83
CA ALA A 162 -2.97 -9.31 -8.49
C ALA A 162 -2.64 -10.80 -8.53
N MET A 163 -3.36 -11.57 -9.35
CA MET A 163 -3.07 -13.00 -9.57
C MET A 163 -1.69 -13.23 -10.17
N MET A 164 -1.32 -12.43 -11.18
CA MET A 164 0.02 -12.45 -11.76
C MET A 164 1.10 -12.18 -10.70
N PHE A 165 0.89 -11.17 -9.86
CA PHE A 165 1.79 -10.88 -8.75
C PHE A 165 1.96 -12.08 -7.80
N TYR A 166 0.87 -12.76 -7.42
CA TYR A 166 0.96 -13.95 -6.56
C TYR A 166 1.71 -15.10 -7.23
N VAL A 167 1.48 -15.35 -8.52
CA VAL A 167 2.20 -16.38 -9.27
C VAL A 167 3.69 -16.06 -9.34
N LYS A 168 4.06 -14.81 -9.70
CA LYS A 168 5.48 -14.41 -9.75
C LYS A 168 6.15 -14.47 -8.38
N LEU A 169 5.41 -14.16 -7.32
CA LEU A 169 5.90 -14.28 -5.95
C LEU A 169 6.17 -15.74 -5.57
N ASP A 170 5.24 -16.65 -5.87
CA ASP A 170 5.44 -18.10 -5.63
C ASP A 170 6.62 -18.66 -6.44
N LEU A 171 6.81 -18.22 -7.68
CA LEU A 171 7.97 -18.61 -8.50
C LEU A 171 9.28 -18.13 -7.89
N GLN A 172 9.31 -16.90 -7.35
CA GLN A 172 10.51 -16.36 -6.72
C GLN A 172 10.86 -17.12 -5.43
N PHE A 173 9.89 -17.43 -4.58
CA PHE A 173 10.14 -18.21 -3.34
C PHE A 173 10.51 -19.67 -3.62
N ARG A 174 9.96 -20.27 -4.68
CA ARG A 174 10.33 -21.64 -5.07
C ARG A 174 11.64 -21.71 -5.86
N ASN A 175 12.28 -20.59 -6.16
CA ASN A 175 13.54 -20.60 -6.88
C ASN A 175 14.64 -21.26 -6.01
N PRO A 176 15.26 -22.36 -6.46
CA PRO A 176 16.23 -23.10 -5.65
C PRO A 176 17.53 -22.31 -5.40
N VAL A 177 17.84 -21.32 -6.24
CA VAL A 177 19.07 -20.52 -6.14
C VAL A 177 18.89 -19.29 -5.25
N TYR A 178 17.75 -18.62 -5.36
CA TYR A 178 17.53 -17.31 -4.71
C TYR A 178 16.37 -17.28 -3.71
N GLY A 179 15.47 -18.25 -3.75
CA GLY A 179 14.20 -18.25 -3.00
C GLY A 179 14.16 -19.16 -1.78
N GLY A 180 15.19 -20.00 -1.57
CA GLY A 180 15.23 -20.97 -0.48
C GLY A 180 14.38 -22.23 -0.71
N GLY A 181 13.57 -22.28 -1.78
CA GLY A 181 12.82 -23.47 -2.18
C GLY A 181 11.55 -23.76 -1.36
N GLU A 182 11.15 -22.84 -0.47
CA GLU A 182 10.05 -23.09 0.47
C GLU A 182 8.67 -22.74 -0.12
N GLY A 183 7.84 -23.77 -0.32
CA GLY A 183 6.45 -23.66 -0.75
C GLY A 183 5.49 -23.34 0.40
N GLY A 184 5.58 -22.15 1.00
CA GLY A 184 4.70 -21.77 2.11
C GLY A 184 4.75 -20.30 2.54
N LEU A 185 5.73 -19.55 2.04
CA LEU A 185 6.01 -18.19 2.49
C LEU A 185 4.93 -17.17 2.09
N ARG A 186 4.31 -17.32 0.91
CA ARG A 186 3.27 -16.37 0.47
C ARG A 186 2.06 -16.32 1.40
N PRO A 187 1.39 -17.45 1.73
CA PRO A 187 0.28 -17.44 2.70
C PRO A 187 0.64 -16.82 4.05
N LEU A 188 1.88 -17.05 4.52
CA LEU A 188 2.37 -16.53 5.79
C LEU A 188 2.58 -15.01 5.76
N LEU A 189 3.22 -14.51 4.70
CA LEU A 189 3.50 -13.09 4.51
C LEU A 189 2.24 -12.28 4.19
N LEU A 190 1.26 -12.87 3.50
CA LEU A 190 -0.05 -12.25 3.22
C LEU A 190 -1.06 -12.39 4.38
N ALA A 191 -0.68 -13.05 5.47
CA ALA A 191 -1.45 -13.05 6.72
C ALA A 191 -1.11 -11.85 7.62
N GLN A 192 -0.07 -11.08 7.28
CA GLN A 192 0.33 -9.89 8.03
C GLN A 192 -0.60 -8.71 7.73
N ASP A 193 -0.45 -7.60 8.46
CA ASP A 193 -1.20 -6.34 8.28
C ASP A 193 -0.53 -5.37 7.30
N SER A 194 0.64 -5.72 6.76
CA SER A 194 1.48 -4.86 5.94
C SER A 194 2.29 -5.67 4.91
N LEU A 195 2.69 -5.04 3.80
CA LEU A 195 3.63 -5.62 2.84
C LEU A 195 5.11 -5.40 3.19
N VAL A 196 5.41 -4.67 4.27
CA VAL A 196 6.79 -4.46 4.71
C VAL A 196 7.52 -5.79 5.01
N PRO A 197 6.94 -6.76 5.74
CA PRO A 197 7.57 -8.06 5.95
C PRO A 197 7.89 -8.79 4.64
N LEU A 198 6.96 -8.75 3.67
CA LEU A 198 7.16 -9.33 2.34
C LEU A 198 8.36 -8.69 1.62
N CYS A 199 8.44 -7.36 1.61
CA CYS A 199 9.56 -6.64 1.03
C CYS A 199 10.89 -6.97 1.72
N GLN A 200 10.89 -7.09 3.05
CA GLN A 200 12.08 -7.48 3.82
C GLN A 200 12.54 -8.90 3.49
N THR A 201 11.61 -9.85 3.30
CA THR A 201 11.93 -11.21 2.86
C THR A 201 12.52 -11.21 1.44
N LEU A 202 11.94 -10.46 0.51
CA LEU A 202 12.51 -10.30 -0.84
C LEU A 202 13.89 -9.60 -0.86
N ARG A 203 14.22 -8.85 0.19
CA ARG A 203 15.54 -8.26 0.41
C ARG A 203 16.55 -9.24 1.04
N GLY A 204 16.12 -10.43 1.43
CA GLY A 204 16.94 -11.36 2.22
C GLY A 204 17.23 -10.86 3.64
N ARG A 205 16.40 -9.95 4.18
CA ARG A 205 16.58 -9.35 5.51
C ARG A 205 15.66 -9.94 6.59
N ARG A 206 14.74 -10.83 6.22
CA ARG A 206 13.74 -11.44 7.12
C ARG A 206 13.36 -12.82 6.60
N LEU A 207 13.00 -13.71 7.52
CA LEU A 207 12.79 -15.14 7.27
C LEU A 207 14.09 -15.82 6.79
N THR A 208 15.23 -15.45 7.37
CA THR A 208 16.54 -16.04 7.05
C THR A 208 16.82 -17.32 7.84
N SER A 209 16.08 -17.54 8.94
CA SER A 209 16.20 -18.72 9.79
C SER A 209 14.87 -19.44 9.96
N ARG A 210 14.91 -20.75 10.19
CA ARG A 210 13.71 -21.56 10.49
C ARG A 210 12.95 -21.06 11.72
N TYR A 211 13.66 -20.49 12.68
CA TYR A 211 13.05 -19.90 13.88
C TYR A 211 12.16 -18.71 13.53
N GLU A 212 12.62 -17.80 12.67
CA GLU A 212 11.81 -16.64 12.24
C GLU A 212 10.55 -17.05 11.47
N VAL A 213 10.65 -18.11 10.65
CA VAL A 213 9.50 -18.70 9.95
C VAL A 213 8.50 -19.25 10.96
N LEU A 214 8.98 -20.07 11.90
CA LEU A 214 8.15 -20.67 12.94
C LEU A 214 7.50 -19.62 13.86
N GLU A 215 8.23 -18.57 14.25
CA GLU A 215 7.69 -17.46 15.04
C GLU A 215 6.55 -16.75 14.30
N MET A 216 6.75 -16.45 13.01
CA MET A 216 5.71 -15.82 12.19
C MET A 216 4.51 -16.74 11.97
N GLU A 217 4.75 -18.04 11.78
CA GLU A 217 3.70 -19.06 11.68
C GLU A 217 2.90 -19.14 12.97
N MET A 218 3.56 -19.14 14.13
CA MET A 218 2.90 -19.15 15.44
C MET A 218 1.99 -17.94 15.64
N ARG A 219 2.46 -16.74 15.26
CA ARG A 219 1.64 -15.51 15.29
C ARG A 219 0.42 -15.58 14.38
N SER A 220 0.48 -16.38 13.32
CA SER A 220 -0.57 -16.51 12.30
C SER A 220 -1.54 -17.68 12.56
N ILE A 221 -1.07 -18.78 13.15
CA ILE A 221 -1.79 -20.06 13.29
C ILE A 221 -2.51 -20.16 14.65
N GLY A 222 -2.09 -19.41 15.66
CA GLY A 222 -2.84 -19.35 16.92
C GLY A 222 -2.51 -20.45 17.94
N THR A 223 -1.28 -20.98 17.94
CA THR A 223 -0.87 -22.10 18.80
C THR A 223 0.36 -21.79 19.69
N ILE A 224 0.20 -20.93 20.71
CA ILE A 224 0.73 -21.03 22.12
C ILE A 224 1.19 -19.68 22.76
N ARG A 225 0.67 -19.44 24.00
CA ARG A 225 0.58 -18.27 24.94
C ARG A 225 -0.68 -17.36 24.83
N PRO A 226 -1.41 -17.03 25.92
CA PRO A 226 -2.85 -16.71 25.82
C PRO A 226 -3.22 -15.32 25.29
N ASP A 227 -2.28 -14.39 25.26
CA ASP A 227 -2.53 -12.94 25.23
C ASP A 227 -2.28 -12.26 23.88
N GLN A 228 -1.50 -12.86 22.97
CA GLN A 228 -1.19 -12.28 21.65
C GLN A 228 -1.22 -13.30 20.49
N VAL A 229 -1.81 -14.47 20.72
CA VAL A 229 -1.72 -15.62 19.83
C VAL A 229 -2.80 -15.62 18.76
N GLY A 230 -2.39 -15.87 17.51
CA GLY A 230 -3.29 -15.93 16.35
C GLY A 230 -3.93 -14.58 16.03
N ALA A 231 -3.43 -13.51 16.67
CA ALA A 231 -3.94 -12.16 16.54
C ALA A 231 -3.99 -11.75 15.07
N LEU A 232 -2.86 -11.84 14.36
CA LEU A 232 -2.76 -11.45 12.96
C LEU A 232 -3.64 -12.30 12.02
N GLY A 233 -3.90 -13.56 12.40
CA GLY A 233 -4.74 -14.48 11.63
C GLY A 233 -6.24 -14.33 11.86
N ARG A 234 -6.68 -13.48 12.80
CA ARG A 234 -8.08 -13.30 13.20
C ARG A 234 -8.59 -11.90 12.90
N GLU A 235 -9.90 -11.76 12.76
CA GLU A 235 -10.53 -10.46 12.58
C GLU A 235 -10.13 -9.48 13.68
N GLY A 236 -10.00 -8.20 13.32
CA GLY A 236 -9.53 -7.14 14.21
C GLY A 236 -8.13 -7.38 14.77
N TRP A 237 -7.30 -8.17 14.08
CA TRP A 237 -5.97 -8.59 14.55
C TRP A 237 -6.00 -9.19 15.96
N GLY A 238 -6.94 -10.10 16.21
CA GLY A 238 -7.06 -10.85 17.46
C GLY A 238 -8.27 -10.51 18.31
N LEU A 239 -8.99 -9.43 17.96
CA LEU A 239 -10.21 -9.02 18.64
C LEU A 239 -11.43 -9.87 18.25
N GLY A 240 -11.41 -10.48 17.06
CA GLY A 240 -12.51 -11.27 16.51
C GLY A 240 -12.31 -12.79 16.65
N THR A 241 -13.42 -13.52 16.50
CA THR A 241 -13.45 -14.99 16.57
C THR A 241 -13.17 -15.66 15.22
N ASN A 242 -13.51 -14.98 14.13
CA ASN A 242 -13.33 -15.52 12.78
C ASN A 242 -11.89 -15.37 12.30
N LYS A 243 -11.46 -16.31 11.46
CA LYS A 243 -10.22 -16.21 10.70
C LYS A 243 -10.32 -15.05 9.70
N LEU A 244 -9.28 -14.21 9.66
CA LEU A 244 -9.17 -13.12 8.70
C LEU A 244 -8.79 -13.69 7.33
N LEU A 245 -9.60 -13.37 6.32
CA LEU A 245 -9.40 -13.82 4.95
C LEU A 245 -8.22 -13.07 4.33
N ARG A 246 -7.22 -13.81 3.85
CA ARG A 246 -6.05 -13.22 3.21
C ARG A 246 -6.40 -12.64 1.84
N PRO A 247 -5.65 -11.64 1.35
CA PRO A 247 -5.91 -11.06 0.03
C PRO A 247 -5.87 -12.06 -1.12
N ASP A 248 -4.96 -13.05 -1.08
CA ASP A 248 -4.88 -14.06 -2.13
C ASP A 248 -6.15 -14.90 -2.22
N GLN A 249 -6.73 -15.28 -1.09
CA GLN A 249 -7.99 -16.02 -1.03
C GLN A 249 -9.16 -15.18 -1.56
N LEU A 250 -9.19 -13.89 -1.23
CA LEU A 250 -10.24 -12.98 -1.65
C LEU A 250 -10.21 -12.67 -3.14
N VAL A 251 -9.02 -12.41 -3.68
CA VAL A 251 -8.82 -12.18 -5.12
C VAL A 251 -9.23 -13.43 -5.91
N TRP A 252 -8.85 -14.63 -5.46
CA TRP A 252 -9.28 -15.89 -6.08
C TRP A 252 -10.80 -16.08 -6.05
N LYS A 253 -11.42 -15.91 -4.87
CA LYS A 253 -12.89 -16.03 -4.71
C LYS A 253 -13.63 -15.03 -5.61
N GLU A 254 -13.14 -13.81 -5.69
CA GLU A 254 -13.76 -12.77 -6.51
C GLU A 254 -13.58 -13.03 -8.01
N ALA A 255 -12.40 -13.48 -8.45
CA ALA A 255 -12.17 -13.86 -9.83
C ALA A 255 -13.09 -15.02 -10.26
N TYR A 256 -13.32 -15.99 -9.37
CA TYR A 256 -14.28 -17.07 -9.60
C TYR A 256 -15.72 -16.54 -9.67
N ARG A 257 -16.13 -15.69 -8.71
CA ARG A 257 -17.47 -15.06 -8.70
C ARG A 257 -17.76 -14.28 -9.98
N ARG A 258 -16.75 -13.64 -10.55
CA ARG A 258 -16.85 -12.89 -11.82
C ARG A 258 -16.68 -13.74 -13.07
N GLN A 259 -16.51 -15.06 -12.93
CA GLN A 259 -16.33 -16.00 -14.04
C GLN A 259 -15.16 -15.61 -14.97
N LEU A 260 -14.06 -15.12 -14.39
CA LEU A 260 -12.88 -14.76 -15.18
C LEU A 260 -12.08 -15.97 -15.68
N HIS A 261 -12.38 -17.16 -15.18
CA HIS A 261 -11.71 -18.42 -15.56
C HIS A 261 -10.17 -18.37 -15.51
N LEU A 262 -9.59 -17.55 -14.60
CA LEU A 262 -8.14 -17.33 -14.51
C LEU A 262 -7.31 -18.60 -14.28
N HIS A 263 -7.92 -19.65 -13.72
CA HIS A 263 -7.28 -20.96 -13.58
C HIS A 263 -6.91 -21.59 -14.95
N LYS A 264 -7.71 -21.33 -15.99
CA LYS A 264 -7.44 -21.80 -17.35
C LYS A 264 -6.26 -21.08 -18.00
N GLN A 265 -5.92 -19.88 -17.49
CA GLN A 265 -4.81 -19.05 -17.97
C GLN A 265 -3.55 -19.23 -17.11
N SER A 266 -3.53 -20.20 -16.20
CA SER A 266 -2.39 -20.40 -15.28
C SER A 266 -1.06 -20.60 -16.00
N THR A 267 -1.05 -21.31 -17.13
CA THR A 267 0.14 -21.50 -17.97
C THR A 267 0.64 -20.17 -18.55
N ASP A 268 -0.27 -19.31 -19.01
CA ASP A 268 0.05 -18.00 -19.57
C ASP A 268 0.58 -17.05 -18.48
N LEU A 269 0.02 -17.11 -17.27
CA LEU A 269 0.50 -16.34 -16.12
C LEU A 269 1.95 -16.69 -15.74
N VAL A 270 2.29 -17.99 -15.77
CA VAL A 270 3.67 -18.43 -15.51
C VAL A 270 4.61 -17.97 -16.62
N ARG A 271 4.21 -18.18 -17.88
CA ARG A 271 5.00 -17.85 -19.09
C ARG A 271 5.17 -16.35 -19.34
N TRP A 272 4.33 -15.50 -18.75
CA TRP A 272 4.44 -14.06 -18.92
C TRP A 272 5.86 -13.56 -18.62
N GLY A 273 6.49 -12.87 -19.57
CA GLY A 273 7.86 -12.38 -19.45
C GLY A 273 8.96 -13.37 -19.86
N TYR A 274 8.63 -14.65 -20.12
CA TYR A 274 9.52 -15.62 -20.77
C TYR A 274 9.38 -15.61 -22.28
N THR A 275 8.13 -15.71 -22.74
CA THR A 275 7.76 -15.43 -24.11
C THR A 275 7.48 -13.94 -24.17
N ASN A 276 8.35 -13.15 -24.81
CA ASN A 276 7.98 -11.78 -25.17
C ASN A 276 6.69 -11.87 -25.99
N PRO A 277 5.57 -11.22 -25.58
CA PRO A 277 4.47 -10.97 -26.48
C PRO A 277 4.90 -10.02 -27.61
#